data_AF-A0A2G2ZRR6-F1
#
_entry.id   AF-A0A2G2ZRR6-F1
#
_cell.length_a   1.000
_cell.length_b   1.000
_cell.length_c   1.000
_cell.angle_alpha   90.00
_cell.angle_beta   90.00
_cell.angle_gamma   90.00
#
_symmetry.space_group_name_H-M   'P 1'
#
loop_
_entity.id
_entity.type
_entity.pdbx_description
1 polymer ?
#
loop_
_entity_poly.entity_id
_entity_poly.type
_entity_poly.pdbx_seq_one_letter_code
_entity_poly.pdbx_strand_id
1 'polypeptide(L)'
;MMKQGEWPQLMVVFYPKERFTVEADVFIRNWIIITEYVGDVDYLNNREADDGDSMMTLLSTNDTSKDLVICPDKRNNIARFINNKHLKSGSTWYLHNTNNILSITNDAQ
;
A
#
# COMPACT_ATOMS: atom_id res chain seq x y z
N MET A 1 8.14 11.38 -0.38
CA MET A 1 9.17 10.69 -1.20
C MET A 1 9.04 11.17 -2.65
N MET A 2 10.13 11.20 -3.44
CA MET A 2 10.13 11.46 -4.91
C MET A 2 10.14 12.94 -5.38
N LYS A 3 11.03 13.78 -4.84
CA LYS A 3 11.10 15.22 -5.20
C LYS A 3 11.84 15.53 -6.53
N GLN A 4 12.52 14.56 -7.14
CA GLN A 4 13.44 14.78 -8.27
C GLN A 4 13.10 13.98 -9.53
N GLY A 5 11.91 13.39 -9.63
CA GLY A 5 11.53 12.59 -10.80
C GLY A 5 12.19 11.21 -10.86
N GLU A 6 12.88 10.79 -9.80
CA GLU A 6 13.32 9.42 -9.60
C GLU A 6 12.17 8.63 -8.98
N TRP A 7 11.72 7.60 -9.68
CA TRP A 7 10.67 6.69 -9.22
C TRP A 7 11.13 5.25 -9.33
N PRO A 8 10.72 4.35 -8.42
CA PRO A 8 10.85 2.92 -8.65
C PRO A 8 10.16 2.58 -9.97
N GLN A 9 10.83 1.78 -10.81
CA GLN A 9 10.31 1.40 -12.11
C GLN A 9 9.22 0.34 -11.92
N LEU A 10 8.01 0.84 -11.70
CA LEU A 10 6.79 0.09 -11.50
C LEU A 10 5.76 0.47 -12.56
N MET A 11 4.96 -0.50 -12.98
CA MET A 11 3.85 -0.29 -13.91
C MET A 11 2.53 -0.74 -13.31
N VAL A 12 1.48 0.04 -13.54
CA VAL A 12 0.11 -0.38 -13.24
C VAL A 12 -0.42 -1.14 -14.45
N VAL A 13 -0.77 -2.41 -14.25
CA VAL A 13 -1.22 -3.32 -15.31
C VAL A 13 -2.66 -3.75 -15.02
N PHE A 14 -3.50 -3.84 -16.05
CA PHE A 14 -4.87 -4.32 -15.91
C PHE A 14 -4.98 -5.79 -16.31
N TYR A 15 -5.41 -6.62 -15.37
CA TYR A 15 -5.80 -8.01 -15.61
C TYR A 15 -7.31 -8.20 -15.44
N PRO A 16 -8.01 -8.92 -16.34
CA PRO A 16 -9.46 -9.10 -16.24
C PRO A 16 -9.97 -9.72 -14.94
N LYS A 17 -9.15 -10.53 -14.24
CA LYS A 17 -9.55 -11.20 -12.99
C LYS A 17 -9.19 -10.37 -11.76
N GLU A 18 -7.99 -9.82 -11.72
CA GLU A 18 -7.42 -9.10 -10.58
C GLU A 18 -7.64 -7.57 -10.66
N ARG A 19 -8.18 -7.07 -11.77
CA ARG A 19 -8.27 -5.65 -12.13
C ARG A 19 -6.88 -5.01 -12.20
N PHE A 20 -6.68 -3.86 -11.56
CA PHE A 20 -5.38 -3.19 -11.56
C PHE A 20 -4.41 -3.87 -10.59
N THR A 21 -3.23 -4.20 -11.08
CA THR A 21 -2.09 -4.73 -10.33
C THR A 21 -0.86 -3.86 -10.57
N VAL A 22 0.19 -4.12 -9.80
CA VAL A 22 1.49 -3.45 -9.97
C VAL A 22 2.56 -4.48 -10.25
N GLU A 23 3.34 -4.22 -11.29
CA GLU A 23 4.47 -5.06 -11.69
C GLU A 23 5.76 -4.24 -11.67
N ALA A 24 6.87 -4.91 -11.41
CA ALA A 24 8.18 -4.31 -11.57
C ALA A 24 8.57 -4.35 -13.05
N ASP A 25 8.89 -3.19 -13.63
CA ASP A 25 9.37 -3.08 -15.00
C ASP A 25 10.83 -3.52 -15.13
N VAL A 26 11.55 -3.48 -14.00
CA VAL A 26 12.92 -3.97 -13.87
C VAL A 26 13.10 -4.74 -12.57
N PHE A 27 14.20 -5.50 -12.49
CA PHE A 27 14.59 -6.17 -11.27
C PHE A 27 14.80 -5.18 -10.12
N ILE A 28 14.09 -5.39 -9.01
CA ILE A 28 14.26 -4.66 -7.76
C ILE A 28 15.00 -5.57 -6.77
N ARG A 29 16.10 -5.10 -6.19
CA ARG A 29 16.86 -5.82 -5.15
C ARG A 29 16.05 -5.91 -3.87
N ASN A 30 16.12 -7.02 -3.14
CA ASN A 30 15.42 -7.22 -1.86
C ASN A 30 15.74 -6.13 -0.84
N TRP A 31 14.85 -5.94 0.14
CA TRP A 31 14.95 -4.96 1.23
C TRP A 31 14.95 -3.49 0.78
N ILE A 32 14.44 -3.20 -0.41
CA ILE A 32 14.30 -1.83 -0.91
C ILE A 32 12.90 -1.31 -0.57
N ILE A 33 12.85 -0.11 0.01
CA ILE A 33 11.59 0.63 0.15
C ILE A 33 11.15 1.06 -1.24
N ILE A 34 9.97 0.61 -1.63
CA ILE A 34 9.39 0.89 -2.94
C ILE A 34 8.55 2.15 -2.87
N THR A 35 7.55 2.17 -2.01
CA THR A 35 6.67 3.31 -1.84
C THR A 35 6.04 3.30 -0.45
N GLU A 36 5.67 4.48 0.02
CA GLU A 36 4.77 4.63 1.16
C GLU A 36 3.33 4.36 0.71
N TYR A 37 2.50 3.83 1.60
CA TYR A 37 1.07 3.73 1.41
C TYR A 37 0.41 5.04 1.85
N VAL A 38 -0.01 5.86 0.90
CA VAL A 38 -0.51 7.21 1.19
C VAL A 38 -1.99 7.34 0.88
N GLY A 39 -2.65 8.17 1.69
CA GLY A 39 -4.05 8.55 1.54
C GLY A 39 -4.48 9.48 2.66
N ASP A 40 -5.75 9.83 2.69
CA ASP A 40 -6.29 10.64 3.77
C ASP A 40 -6.32 9.80 5.05
N VAL A 41 -5.86 10.38 6.16
CA VAL A 41 -5.93 9.72 7.45
C VAL A 41 -7.25 10.07 8.12
N ASP A 42 -7.95 9.04 8.58
CA ASP A 42 -9.23 9.18 9.29
C ASP A 42 -9.32 8.17 10.44
N TYR A 43 -10.30 8.39 11.31
CA TYR A 43 -10.62 7.42 12.36
C TYR A 43 -11.37 6.23 11.76
N LEU A 44 -11.04 5.02 12.24
CA LEU A 44 -11.69 3.79 11.79
C LEU A 44 -13.21 3.86 11.94
N ASN A 45 -13.69 4.41 13.06
CA ASN A 45 -15.12 4.56 13.34
C ASN A 45 -15.87 5.44 12.32
N ASN A 46 -15.18 6.39 11.67
CA ASN A 46 -15.78 7.24 10.64
C ASN A 46 -15.96 6.49 9.30
N ARG A 47 -15.35 5.30 9.17
CA ARG A 47 -15.23 4.55 7.92
C ARG A 47 -15.89 3.17 7.97
N GLU A 48 -16.67 2.85 9.01
CA GLU A 48 -17.33 1.54 9.17
C GLU A 48 -18.31 1.22 8.02
N ALA A 49 -18.92 2.25 7.43
CA ALA A 49 -19.84 2.13 6.30
C ALA A 49 -19.18 2.47 4.95
N ASP A 50 -17.86 2.64 4.91
CA ASP A 50 -17.11 2.93 3.68
C ASP A 50 -17.03 1.67 2.81
N ASP A 51 -17.27 1.81 1.51
CA ASP A 51 -17.20 0.73 0.52
C ASP A 51 -15.81 0.60 -0.14
N GLY A 52 -14.84 1.40 0.34
CA GLY A 52 -13.46 1.40 -0.10
C GLY A 52 -12.77 0.04 0.09
N ASP A 53 -12.29 -0.53 -1.01
CA ASP A 53 -11.59 -1.82 -1.05
C ASP A 53 -10.10 -1.77 -0.70
N SER A 54 -9.60 -0.56 -0.46
CA SER A 54 -8.17 -0.24 -0.33
C SER A 54 -7.87 0.52 0.97
N MET A 55 -8.72 0.43 2.00
CA MET A 55 -8.35 1.02 3.30
C MET A 55 -7.22 0.22 3.95
N MET A 56 -6.35 0.92 4.68
CA MET A 56 -5.26 0.28 5.40
C MET A 56 -5.10 0.83 6.81
N THR A 57 -4.91 -0.05 7.77
CA THR A 57 -4.67 0.33 9.17
C THR A 57 -3.35 1.08 9.30
N LEU A 58 -3.40 2.28 9.87
CA LEU A 58 -2.23 3.07 10.22
C LEU A 58 -1.85 2.87 11.69
N LEU A 59 -2.85 2.88 12.58
CA LEU A 59 -2.65 2.77 14.01
C LEU A 59 -3.78 1.96 14.64
N SER A 60 -3.43 0.94 15.41
CA SER A 60 -4.34 0.20 16.27
C SER A 60 -3.94 0.42 17.72
N THR A 61 -4.91 0.76 18.56
CA THR A 61 -4.70 1.08 19.97
C THR A 61 -5.63 0.25 20.86
N ASN A 62 -5.46 0.34 22.18
CA ASN A 62 -6.38 -0.32 23.12
C ASN A 62 -7.76 0.36 23.18
N ASP A 63 -7.89 1.56 22.63
CA ASP A 63 -9.11 2.34 22.57
C ASP A 63 -9.50 2.50 21.10
N THR A 64 -10.41 1.65 20.62
CA THR A 64 -10.75 1.57 19.18
C THR A 64 -11.25 2.88 18.61
N SER A 65 -11.73 3.81 19.45
CA SER A 65 -12.10 5.18 19.02
C SER A 65 -10.92 6.01 18.52
N LYS A 66 -9.69 5.58 18.80
CA LYS A 66 -8.43 6.22 18.39
C LYS A 66 -7.72 5.46 17.28
N ASP A 67 -8.31 4.38 16.77
CA ASP A 67 -7.74 3.65 15.66
C ASP A 67 -7.80 4.51 14.39
N LEU A 68 -6.69 4.52 13.66
CA LEU A 68 -6.53 5.32 12.46
C LEU A 68 -6.36 4.42 11.25
N VAL A 69 -6.99 4.83 10.16
CA VAL A 69 -6.89 4.21 8.84
C VAL A 69 -6.42 5.23 7.82
N ILE A 70 -5.68 4.75 6.83
CA ILE A 70 -5.37 5.46 5.60
C ILE A 70 -6.45 5.09 4.56
N CYS A 71 -7.04 6.12 3.98
CA CYS A 71 -8.12 6.04 3.00
C CYS A 71 -7.63 6.62 1.67
N PRO A 72 -7.24 5.77 0.70
CA PRO A 72 -6.74 6.22 -0.59
C PRO A 72 -7.85 6.49 -1.62
N ASP A 73 -9.06 6.85 -1.19
CA ASP A 73 -10.24 7.07 -2.03
C ASP A 73 -10.10 8.30 -2.93
N LYS A 74 -9.67 9.43 -2.37
CA LYS A 74 -9.55 10.73 -3.06
C LYS A 74 -8.12 11.10 -3.44
N ARG A 75 -7.18 10.86 -2.52
CA ARG A 75 -5.76 11.18 -2.66
C ARG A 75 -4.98 9.90 -2.41
N ASN A 76 -4.11 9.51 -3.34
CA ASN A 76 -3.39 8.24 -3.26
C ASN A 76 -2.16 8.24 -4.16
N ASN A 77 -1.42 7.12 -4.13
CA ASN A 77 -0.35 6.79 -5.05
C ASN A 77 -0.49 5.34 -5.54
N ILE A 78 0.54 4.84 -6.22
CA ILE A 78 0.58 3.48 -6.79
C ILE A 78 0.42 2.34 -5.75
N ALA A 79 0.69 2.61 -4.46
CA ALA A 79 0.65 1.60 -3.40
C ALA A 79 -0.73 0.96 -3.25
N ARG A 80 -1.82 1.69 -3.54
CA ARG A 80 -3.19 1.16 -3.42
C ARG A 80 -3.48 0.00 -4.40
N PHE A 81 -2.72 -0.09 -5.49
CA PHE A 81 -2.89 -1.13 -6.51
C PHE A 81 -2.00 -2.35 -6.27
N ILE A 82 -1.15 -2.32 -5.23
CA ILE A 82 -0.35 -3.46 -4.82
C ILE A 82 -1.28 -4.44 -4.11
N ASN A 83 -1.58 -5.55 -4.78
CA ASN A 83 -2.60 -6.49 -4.36
C ASN A 83 -2.06 -7.45 -3.29
N ASN A 84 -2.68 -7.45 -2.11
CA ASN A 84 -2.35 -8.39 -1.03
C ASN A 84 -2.85 -9.84 -1.28
N LYS A 85 -3.65 -10.11 -2.32
CA LYS A 85 -4.37 -11.39 -2.49
C LYS A 85 -3.75 -12.41 -3.44
N HIS A 86 -2.79 -12.03 -4.31
CA HIS A 86 -2.23 -12.98 -5.27
C HIS A 86 -0.72 -12.80 -5.49
N LEU A 87 0.06 -13.38 -4.57
CA LEU A 87 1.47 -13.63 -4.78
C LEU A 87 1.69 -15.09 -5.17
N LYS A 88 1.40 -15.40 -6.44
CA LYS A 88 1.76 -16.66 -7.11
C LYS A 88 2.82 -16.43 -8.18
N SER A 89 3.82 -15.61 -7.92
CA SER A 89 5.02 -15.53 -8.76
C SER A 89 6.14 -14.79 -8.04
N GLY A 90 6.96 -15.51 -7.27
CA GLY A 90 8.38 -15.21 -6.95
C GLY A 90 8.85 -13.82 -6.47
N SER A 91 7.99 -12.82 -6.28
CA SER A 91 8.39 -11.45 -5.91
C SER A 91 7.38 -10.87 -4.92
N THR A 92 7.46 -11.30 -3.66
CA THR A 92 6.51 -10.94 -2.61
C THR A 92 6.78 -9.52 -2.10
N TRP A 93 5.74 -8.67 -2.18
CA TRP A 93 5.76 -7.31 -1.63
C TRP A 93 5.20 -7.34 -0.21
N TYR A 94 5.88 -6.69 0.73
CA TYR A 94 5.51 -6.69 2.15
C TYR A 94 5.16 -5.30 2.62
N LEU A 95 4.12 -5.25 3.46
CA LEU A 95 3.70 -4.04 4.14
C LEU A 95 4.40 -3.97 5.50
N HIS A 96 5.14 -2.89 5.73
CA HIS A 96 5.80 -2.61 6.99
C HIS A 96 5.22 -1.35 7.61
N ASN A 97 4.79 -1.45 8.87
CA ASN A 97 4.45 -0.29 9.69
C ASN A 97 5.56 -0.08 10.73
N THR A 98 6.37 0.95 10.53
CA THR A 98 7.45 1.33 11.46
C THR A 98 7.33 2.81 11.77
N ASN A 99 7.22 3.17 13.05
CA ASN A 99 7.11 4.55 13.51
C ASN A 99 5.97 5.33 12.82
N ASN A 100 4.80 4.70 12.64
CA ASN A 100 3.63 5.27 11.94
C ASN A 100 3.87 5.60 10.46
N ILE A 101 4.87 5.00 9.83
CA ILE A 101 5.07 5.04 8.39
C ILE A 101 4.72 3.68 7.83
N LEU A 102 3.75 3.68 6.91
CA LEU A 102 3.33 2.48 6.22
C LEU A 102 4.06 2.38 4.88
N SER A 103 4.97 1.43 4.75
CA SER A 103 5.84 1.28 3.57
C SER A 103 5.71 -0.09 2.93
N ILE A 104 5.93 -0.15 1.63
CA ILE A 104 5.97 -1.40 0.86
C ILE A 104 7.42 -1.69 0.48
N THR A 105 7.86 -2.92 0.74
CA THR A 105 9.20 -3.43 0.43
C THR A 105 9.11 -4.70 -0.42
N ASN A 106 10.21 -5.11 -1.04
CA ASN A 106 10.34 -6.45 -1.61
C ASN A 106 11.13 -7.38 -0.69
N ASP A 107 10.48 -8.50 -0.37
CA ASP A 107 10.95 -9.62 0.46
C ASP A 107 11.53 -9.32 1.85
N ALA A 108 10.78 -9.79 2.85
CA ALA A 108 11.25 -10.21 4.17
C ALA A 108 10.57 -11.55 4.55
N GLN A 109 11.35 -12.63 4.63
CA GLN A 109 11.15 -13.67 5.65
C GLN A 109 12.11 -13.37 6.80
#